data_AF-A0A9Q1CMK8-F1
#
_entry.id   AF-A0A9Q1CMK8-F1
#
_cell.length_a   1.000
_cell.length_b   1.000
_cell.length_c   1.000
_cell.angle_alpha   90.00
_cell.angle_beta   90.00
_cell.angle_gamma   90.00
#
_symmetry.space_group_name_H-M   'P 1'
#
loop_
_entity.id
_entity.type
_entity.pdbx_description
1 polymer ?
#
loop_
_entity_poly.entity_id
_entity_poly.type
_entity_poly.pdbx_seq_one_letter_code
_entity_poly.pdbx_strand_id
1 'polypeptide(L)'
;MWTSVVHHVCDIHTWNSGNLFHSCKHENLSQEARNQKMWLKPGSKAHEALKNVVFNKTLRRDLKQVTKACHTGHLEVFHSALLKYCPKRLHFNYPTNAGAGAREVVNDELKKSL
;
A
#
# COMPACT_ATOMS: atom_id res chain seq x y z
N MET A 1 5.91 -9.30 16.25
CA MET A 1 5.78 -9.27 14.77
C MET A 1 6.96 -9.95 14.12
N TRP A 2 8.19 -9.44 14.22
CA TRP A 2 9.34 -10.03 13.50
C TRP A 2 9.69 -11.49 13.87
N THR A 3 9.42 -11.91 15.11
CA THR A 3 9.71 -13.28 15.58
C THR A 3 8.83 -14.37 14.95
N SER A 4 7.67 -14.02 14.37
CA SER A 4 6.82 -14.99 13.68
C SER A 4 7.44 -15.47 12.37
N VAL A 5 8.28 -14.66 11.72
CA VAL A 5 8.91 -15.00 10.43
C VAL A 5 9.76 -16.26 10.52
N VAL A 6 10.41 -16.48 11.66
CA VAL A 6 11.26 -17.66 11.91
C VAL A 6 10.44 -18.94 11.85
N HIS A 7 9.21 -18.91 12.37
CA HIS A 7 8.31 -20.05 12.36
C HIS A 7 7.70 -20.25 10.96
N HIS A 8 7.26 -19.16 10.33
CA HIS A 8 6.67 -19.18 8.99
C HIS A 8 7.63 -19.76 7.93
N VAL A 9 8.91 -19.38 7.96
CA VAL A 9 9.93 -19.85 7.01
C VAL A 9 10.22 -21.36 7.16
N CYS A 10 9.84 -21.94 8.30
CA CYS A 10 9.91 -23.37 8.57
C CYS A 10 8.57 -24.10 8.36
N ASP A 11 7.59 -23.47 7.71
CA ASP A 11 6.25 -24.02 7.49
C ASP A 11 5.47 -24.30 8.79
N ILE A 12 5.85 -23.63 9.88
CA ILE A 12 5.19 -23.67 11.18
C ILE A 12 4.27 -22.46 11.27
N HIS A 13 2.97 -22.68 11.05
CA HIS A 13 1.98 -21.59 10.95
C HIS A 13 1.25 -21.29 12.27
N THR A 14 1.51 -22.07 13.32
CA THR A 14 0.95 -21.87 14.67
C THR A 14 2.06 -21.96 15.72
N TRP A 15 2.08 -21.05 16.70
CA TRP A 15 3.08 -21.03 17.76
C TRP A 15 2.58 -20.30 19.02
N ASN A 16 3.09 -20.71 20.19
CA ASN A 16 2.77 -20.05 21.46
C ASN A 16 3.75 -18.92 21.83
N SER A 17 4.85 -18.75 21.09
CA SER A 17 6.01 -17.97 21.53
C SER A 17 5.98 -16.47 21.16
N GLY A 18 4.86 -15.76 21.35
CA GLY A 18 4.79 -14.32 21.06
C GLY A 18 3.65 -13.61 21.77
N ASN A 19 3.79 -12.30 22.02
CA ASN A 19 2.76 -11.50 22.71
C ASN A 19 1.61 -11.01 21.79
N LEU A 20 1.80 -11.02 20.47
CA LEU A 20 0.89 -10.33 19.53
C LEU A 20 0.41 -11.22 18.37
N PHE A 21 1.20 -12.21 17.98
CA PHE A 21 0.88 -13.07 16.85
C PHE A 21 1.17 -14.50 17.26
N HIS A 22 0.18 -15.36 17.08
CA HIS A 22 0.23 -16.80 17.38
C HIS A 22 0.01 -17.67 16.13
N SER A 23 -0.38 -17.04 15.02
CA SER A 23 -0.59 -17.69 13.74
C SER A 23 -0.28 -16.75 12.57
N CYS A 24 -0.09 -17.34 11.38
CA CYS A 24 0.05 -16.58 10.15
C CYS A 24 -1.30 -15.98 9.72
N LYS A 25 -1.27 -14.76 9.14
CA LYS A 25 -2.48 -14.02 8.73
C LYS A 25 -2.96 -14.34 7.31
N HIS A 26 -2.56 -15.49 6.77
CA HIS A 26 -3.01 -15.96 5.46
C HIS A 26 -3.87 -17.22 5.64
N GLU A 27 -4.72 -17.51 4.66
CA GLU A 27 -5.46 -18.77 4.61
C GLU A 27 -4.51 -19.97 4.54
N ASN A 28 -5.01 -21.15 4.88
CA ASN A 28 -4.22 -22.37 4.80
C ASN A 28 -3.69 -22.55 3.37
N LEU A 29 -2.37 -22.71 3.25
CA LEU A 29 -1.75 -22.96 1.95
C LEU A 29 -2.24 -24.31 1.42
N SER A 30 -2.63 -24.35 0.13
CA SER A 30 -2.90 -25.60 -0.56
C SER A 30 -1.66 -26.50 -0.57
N GLN A 31 -1.86 -27.80 -0.78
CA GLN A 31 -0.75 -28.74 -0.82
C GLN A 31 0.21 -28.41 -1.98
N GLU A 32 -0.30 -27.96 -3.13
CA GLU A 32 0.56 -27.50 -4.24
C GLU A 32 1.39 -26.28 -3.83
N ALA A 33 0.77 -25.27 -3.21
CA ALA A 33 1.46 -24.05 -2.81
C ALA A 33 2.54 -24.30 -1.75
N ARG A 34 2.31 -25.29 -0.87
CA ARG A 34 3.31 -25.74 0.11
C ARG A 34 4.48 -26.46 -0.57
N ASN A 35 4.21 -27.33 -1.54
CA ASN A 35 5.24 -28.10 -2.23
C ASN A 35 6.07 -27.26 -3.22
N GLN A 36 5.50 -26.16 -3.74
CA GLN A 36 6.21 -25.21 -4.60
C GLN A 36 7.26 -24.38 -3.84
N LYS A 37 7.09 -24.22 -2.52
CA LYS A 37 7.99 -23.43 -1.68
C LYS A 37 9.05 -24.32 -1.05
N MET A 38 10.30 -23.84 -1.07
CA MET A 38 11.38 -24.49 -0.33
C MET A 38 11.38 -23.97 1.11
N TRP A 39 10.96 -24.82 2.03
CA TRP A 39 10.95 -24.52 3.47
C TRP A 39 12.31 -24.83 4.09
N LEU A 40 12.72 -24.01 5.05
CA LEU A 40 13.91 -24.30 5.84
C LEU A 40 13.61 -25.38 6.89
N LYS A 41 14.54 -26.31 7.06
CA LYS A 41 14.46 -27.28 8.15
C LYS A 41 14.71 -26.57 9.49
N PRO A 42 13.81 -26.70 10.49
CA PRO A 42 14.08 -26.24 11.85
C PRO A 42 15.41 -26.83 12.36
N GLY A 43 16.23 -25.98 12.98
CA GLY A 43 17.54 -26.38 13.51
C GLY A 43 18.66 -26.55 12.46
N SER A 44 18.39 -26.33 11.18
CA SER A 44 19.46 -26.23 10.18
C SER A 44 20.34 -25.00 10.41
N LYS A 45 21.60 -25.04 9.96
CA LYS A 45 22.54 -23.89 10.06
C LYS A 45 21.97 -22.60 9.48
N ALA A 46 21.25 -22.70 8.36
CA ALA A 46 20.60 -21.55 7.73
C ALA A 46 19.46 -20.99 8.58
N HIS A 47 18.66 -21.84 9.23
CA HIS A 47 17.61 -21.41 10.15
C HIS A 47 18.19 -20.80 11.44
N GLU A 48 19.30 -21.31 11.95
CA GLU A 48 19.99 -20.73 13.11
C GLU A 48 20.60 -19.36 12.78
N ALA A 49 21.23 -19.21 11.62
CA ALA A 49 21.70 -17.92 11.13
C ALA A 49 20.54 -16.91 11.03
N LEU A 50 19.39 -17.32 10.48
CA LEU A 50 18.18 -16.50 10.43
C LEU A 50 17.71 -16.10 11.83
N LYS A 51 17.66 -17.03 12.79
CA LYS A 51 17.32 -16.74 14.18
C LYS A 51 18.26 -15.67 14.75
N ASN A 52 19.56 -15.83 14.59
CA ASN A 52 20.54 -14.88 15.13
C ASN A 52 20.33 -13.45 14.59
N VAL A 53 19.99 -13.33 13.30
CA VAL A 53 19.67 -12.03 12.69
C VAL A 53 18.34 -11.49 13.24
N VAL A 54 17.27 -12.27 13.22
CA VAL A 54 15.92 -11.85 13.67
C VAL A 54 15.89 -11.45 15.15
N PHE A 55 16.59 -12.19 16.00
CA PHE A 55 16.65 -11.95 17.44
C PHE A 55 17.69 -10.88 17.84
N ASN A 56 18.46 -10.35 16.90
CA ASN A 56 19.43 -9.29 17.15
C ASN A 56 18.74 -8.02 17.70
N LYS A 57 19.27 -7.48 18.81
CA LYS A 57 18.70 -6.32 19.51
C LYS A 57 18.76 -5.03 18.68
N THR A 58 19.84 -4.84 17.92
CA THR A 58 20.04 -3.67 17.05
C THR A 58 19.01 -3.66 15.94
N LEU A 59 18.87 -4.78 15.21
CA LEU A 59 17.87 -4.92 14.15
C LEU A 59 16.45 -4.64 14.68
N ARG A 60 16.11 -5.18 15.86
CA ARG A 60 14.78 -4.97 16.46
C ARG A 60 14.54 -3.51 16.86
N ARG A 61 15.57 -2.76 17.23
CA ARG A 61 15.48 -1.32 17.51
C ARG A 61 15.25 -0.55 16.21
N ASP A 62 16.05 -0.84 15.20
CA ASP A 62 15.99 -0.14 13.91
C ASP A 62 14.67 -0.40 13.21
N LEU A 63 14.19 -1.64 13.22
CA LEU A 63 12.89 -2.00 12.65
C LEU A 63 11.75 -1.21 13.30
N LYS A 64 11.78 -1.02 14.63
CA LYS A 64 10.79 -0.16 15.31
C LYS A 64 10.85 1.29 14.83
N GLN A 65 12.03 1.81 14.50
CA GLN A 65 12.17 3.16 13.97
C GLN A 65 11.69 3.24 12.53
N VAL A 66 12.09 2.30 11.67
CA VAL A 66 11.67 2.24 10.26
C VAL A 66 10.15 2.11 10.14
N THR A 67 9.52 1.23 10.94
CA THR A 67 8.06 1.10 10.93
C THR A 67 7.36 2.41 11.32
N LYS A 68 7.96 3.23 12.19
CA LYS A 68 7.43 4.57 12.51
C LYS A 68 7.74 5.61 11.43
N ALA A 69 8.89 5.45 10.75
CA ALA A 69 9.36 6.36 9.71
C ALA A 69 8.69 6.10 8.34
N CYS A 70 7.99 4.99 8.15
CA CYS A 70 7.00 4.81 7.07
C CYS A 70 5.83 5.79 7.27
N HIS A 71 6.11 7.08 7.12
CA HIS A 71 5.16 8.16 7.24
C HIS A 71 4.61 8.49 5.85
N THR A 72 3.30 8.66 5.74
CA THR A 72 2.58 8.99 4.49
C THR A 72 2.77 10.44 4.04
N GLY A 73 3.63 11.22 4.70
CA GLY A 73 3.82 12.64 4.43
C GLY A 73 4.09 12.96 2.97
N HIS A 74 4.90 12.16 2.26
CA HIS A 74 5.13 12.36 0.83
C HIS A 74 3.87 12.13 -0.02
N LEU A 75 3.05 11.13 0.33
CA LEU A 75 1.77 10.84 -0.32
C LEU A 75 0.76 11.97 -0.05
N GLU A 76 0.74 12.50 1.18
CA GLU A 76 -0.14 13.59 1.60
C GLU A 76 0.24 14.92 0.92
N VAL A 77 1.53 15.19 0.78
CA VAL A 77 2.05 16.35 0.03
C VAL A 77 1.73 16.21 -1.45
N PHE A 78 1.94 15.04 -2.04
CA PHE A 78 1.55 14.77 -3.43
C PHE A 78 0.05 14.94 -3.64
N HIS A 79 -0.79 14.42 -2.75
CA HIS A 79 -2.24 14.62 -2.80
C HIS A 79 -2.61 16.11 -2.70
N SER A 80 -1.98 16.84 -1.79
CA SER A 80 -2.21 18.29 -1.62
C SER A 80 -1.80 19.08 -2.87
N ALA A 81 -0.67 18.74 -3.50
CA ALA A 81 -0.25 19.33 -4.76
C ALA A 81 -1.25 19.02 -5.89
N LEU A 82 -1.70 17.77 -6.00
CA LEU A 82 -2.69 17.37 -7.00
C LEU A 82 -4.00 18.15 -6.85
N LEU A 83 -4.48 18.38 -5.63
CA LEU A 83 -5.68 19.20 -5.38
C LEU A 83 -5.50 20.67 -5.73
N LYS A 84 -4.28 21.20 -5.59
CA LYS A 84 -3.96 22.59 -5.93
C LYS A 84 -4.00 22.83 -7.45
N TYR A 85 -3.52 21.87 -8.24
CA TYR A 85 -3.36 22.03 -9.69
C TYR A 85 -4.48 21.36 -10.51
N CYS A 86 -5.18 20.37 -9.96
CA CYS A 86 -6.31 19.70 -10.60
C CYS A 86 -7.57 19.87 -9.74
N PRO A 87 -8.48 20.80 -10.09
CA PRO A 87 -9.71 20.98 -9.33
C PRO A 87 -10.55 19.69 -9.35
N LYS A 88 -10.97 19.24 -8.16
CA LYS A 88 -11.73 18.00 -7.92
C LYS A 88 -13.04 17.89 -8.71
N ARG A 89 -13.56 19.00 -9.24
CA ARG A 89 -14.85 19.08 -9.92
C ARG A 89 -14.78 20.10 -11.04
N LEU A 90 -14.65 19.63 -12.28
CA LEU A 90 -15.05 20.41 -13.45
C LEU A 90 -16.58 20.33 -13.50
N HIS A 91 -17.25 21.43 -13.10
CA HIS A 91 -18.70 21.52 -13.22
C HIS A 91 -19.04 21.71 -14.70
N PHE A 92 -19.49 20.64 -15.36
CA PHE A 92 -20.03 20.74 -16.71
C PHE A 92 -21.49 21.17 -16.63
N ASN A 93 -21.74 22.45 -16.92
CA ASN A 93 -23.09 22.92 -17.21
C ASN A 93 -23.48 22.39 -18.59
N TYR A 94 -24.44 21.47 -18.64
CA TYR A 94 -25.16 21.22 -19.88
C TYR A 94 -26.16 22.36 -20.07
N PRO A 95 -26.14 23.07 -21.22
CA PRO A 95 -27.21 24.01 -21.51
C PRO A 95 -28.49 23.21 -21.70
N THR A 96 -29.34 23.18 -20.67
CA THR A 96 -30.73 22.77 -20.81
C THR A 96 -31.43 23.85 -21.62
N ASN A 97 -31.60 23.57 -22.90
CA ASN A 97 -32.50 24.25 -23.81
C ASN A 97 -33.95 24.09 -23.34
N ALA A 98 -34.35 24.89 -22.36
CA ALA A 98 -35.75 25.13 -22.02
C ALA A 98 -35.93 26.60 -21.64
N GLY A 99 -36.44 27.39 -22.59
CA GLY A 99 -37.12 28.65 -22.32
C GLY A 99 -36.27 29.92 -22.40
N ALA A 100 -36.39 30.58 -23.57
CA ALA A 100 -36.12 32.01 -23.83
C ALA A 100 -34.66 32.50 -23.86
N GLY A 101 -34.25 32.99 -25.04
CA GLY A 101 -33.15 33.95 -25.16
C GLY A 101 -31.97 33.56 -26.06
N ALA A 102 -32.14 32.68 -27.06
CA ALA A 102 -31.12 32.45 -28.08
C ALA A 102 -31.08 33.60 -29.13
N ARG A 103 -30.48 34.72 -28.75
CA ARG A 103 -29.92 35.75 -29.65
C ARG A 103 -29.08 36.61 -28.72
N GLU A 104 -27.77 36.43 -28.63
CA GLU A 104 -26.81 37.32 -29.29
C GLU A 104 -25.40 37.01 -28.77
N VAL A 105 -24.70 36.01 -29.32
CA VAL A 105 -23.23 35.87 -29.11
C VAL A 105 -22.50 35.39 -30.38
N VAL A 106 -23.21 35.01 -31.45
CA VAL A 106 -22.58 34.51 -32.68
C VAL A 106 -22.11 35.64 -33.63
N ASN A 107 -22.39 36.91 -33.32
CA ASN A 107 -22.12 38.02 -34.25
C ASN A 107 -20.79 38.76 -34.04
N ASP A 108 -20.03 38.46 -32.98
CA ASP A 108 -18.77 39.18 -32.71
C ASP A 108 -17.50 38.49 -33.26
N GLU A 109 -17.57 37.21 -33.63
CA GLU A 109 -16.44 36.55 -34.32
C GLU A 109 -16.45 36.70 -35.85
N LEU A 110 -17.60 37.04 -36.45
CA LEU A 110 -17.72 37.20 -37.92
C LEU A 110 -17.42 38.61 -38.44
N LYS A 111 -17.15 39.59 -37.57
CA LYS A 111 -16.74 40.96 -37.98
C LYS A 111 -15.23 41.21 -37.92
N LYS A 112 -14.41 40.19 -37.67
CA LYS A 112 -12.93 40.29 -37.71
C LYS A 112 -12.28 39.73 -38.97
N SER A 113 -13.08 39.37 -39.98
CA SER A 113 -12.57 38.83 -41.26
C SER A 113 -13.15 39.51 -42.50
N LEU A 114 -13.52 40.79 -42.40
CA LEU A 114 -13.66 41.70 -43.55
C LEU A 114 -12.74 42.91 -43.34
#